data_AF-A0A6A5Q8C1-F1
#
_entry.id   AF-A0A6A5Q8C1-F1
#
_cell.length_a   1.000
_cell.length_b   1.000
_cell.length_c   1.000
_cell.angle_alpha   90.00
_cell.angle_beta   90.00
_cell.angle_gamma   90.00
#
_symmetry.space_group_name_H-M   'P 1'
#
loop_
_entity.id
_entity.type
_entity.pdbx_description
1 polymer ?
#
loop_
_entity_poly.entity_id
_entity_poly.type
_entity_poly.pdbx_seq_one_letter_code
_entity_poly.pdbx_strand_id
1 'polypeptide(L)'
;MPQKRKQRDEDLTDSVVSPHLKKLKAAPSLSQREVLNVTTSNPLTPSPTQKIKHGNYVNIQPSTTLSRTHRITTETSSSNFPTVSRLHPRGVRRTAKVDQKDETLLRLLCDDTETGEAKELHFRNIPHSSIDWTNAEHIRKINNWRNQLYGRAGIKTKSIAMWLPDEELWLELYWQLSIAESRLHGLLVPRSSVILDAFNETFVGRVIKDVHGNDTAPRQARRHNAFTAKLNRVCSHLRERLHQCTFGKSGDVFVPKITLGMLHAYRDMKMEMREMGIVEESAYSDHLEHWCRLFSNLPKLENLDKRERSFSAIEYDAATALLDLANPPVDARRPATPVPELDVTSLIASPN
;
A
#
# COMPACT_ATOMS: atom_id res chain seq x y z
N MET A 1 41.61 -22.11 9.14
CA MET A 1 41.97 -21.14 10.20
C MET A 1 41.18 -19.85 9.96
N PRO A 2 40.14 -19.57 10.76
CA PRO A 2 39.21 -18.46 10.51
C PRO A 2 39.70 -17.18 11.20
N GLN A 3 39.84 -16.09 10.43
CA GLN A 3 40.09 -14.77 11.00
C GLN A 3 38.78 -13.98 11.07
N LYS A 4 38.32 -13.82 12.31
CA LYS A 4 37.27 -12.88 12.76
C LYS A 4 37.64 -11.47 12.33
N ARG A 5 36.72 -10.73 11.71
CA ARG A 5 36.84 -9.27 11.57
C ARG A 5 35.69 -8.56 12.28
N LYS A 6 36.13 -7.57 13.05
CA LYS A 6 35.53 -6.85 14.18
C LYS A 6 34.44 -5.87 13.70
N GLN A 7 33.27 -5.90 14.33
CA GLN A 7 32.33 -4.79 14.35
C GLN A 7 32.99 -3.57 15.01
N ARG A 8 32.68 -2.37 14.51
CA ARG A 8 33.01 -1.12 15.16
C ARG A 8 31.72 -0.30 15.23
N ASP A 9 31.22 -0.20 16.44
CA ASP A 9 30.23 0.80 16.88
C ASP A 9 30.94 2.15 16.98
N GLU A 10 30.29 3.19 16.47
CA GLU A 10 30.52 4.58 16.86
C GLU A 10 29.13 5.21 17.04
N ASP A 11 28.73 5.29 18.31
CA ASP A 11 27.83 6.32 18.83
C ASP A 11 28.47 7.70 18.61
N LEU A 12 27.65 8.73 18.36
CA LEU A 12 27.80 10.06 18.98
C LEU A 12 26.63 10.99 18.57
N THR A 13 25.85 11.30 19.62
CA THR A 13 25.33 12.63 20.01
C THR A 13 24.23 13.33 19.20
N ASP A 14 23.05 13.35 19.82
CA ASP A 14 22.36 14.53 20.38
C ASP A 14 22.45 15.86 19.62
N SER A 15 21.30 16.30 19.12
CA SER A 15 20.93 17.71 19.18
C SER A 15 19.41 17.88 19.31
N VAL A 16 19.06 18.25 20.52
CA VAL A 16 17.79 18.81 20.98
C VAL A 16 17.60 20.20 20.37
N VAL A 17 16.52 20.44 19.61
CA VAL A 17 15.85 21.75 19.54
C VAL A 17 14.33 21.56 19.37
N SER A 18 13.62 22.24 20.25
CA SER A 18 12.18 22.28 20.53
C SER A 18 11.22 22.73 19.41
N PRO A 19 9.89 22.57 19.63
CA PRO A 19 8.86 22.62 18.60
C PRO A 19 8.21 24.01 18.46
N HIS A 20 7.89 24.39 17.23
CA HIS A 20 7.03 25.53 16.96
C HIS A 20 5.56 25.12 16.92
N LEU A 21 4.85 25.38 18.01
CA LEU A 21 3.39 25.52 18.06
C LEU A 21 2.94 26.57 17.03
N LYS A 22 2.03 26.19 16.12
CA LYS A 22 1.20 27.16 15.40
C LYS A 22 -0.27 27.02 15.82
N LYS A 23 -0.70 28.12 16.43
CA LYS A 23 -2.03 28.50 16.89
C LYS A 23 -3.20 28.01 16.04
N LEU A 24 -4.18 27.49 16.78
CA LEU A 24 -5.62 27.52 16.52
C LEU A 24 -6.08 28.79 15.80
N LYS A 25 -6.95 28.63 14.78
CA LYS A 25 -7.86 29.68 14.35
C LYS A 25 -9.29 29.13 14.35
N ALA A 26 -10.13 29.85 15.08
CA ALA A 26 -11.51 29.54 15.40
C ALA A 26 -12.43 29.55 14.15
N ALA A 27 -13.51 28.81 14.29
CA ALA A 27 -14.68 28.78 13.41
C ALA A 27 -15.36 30.15 13.29
N PRO A 28 -16.22 30.31 12.28
CA PRO A 28 -17.47 31.02 12.44
C PRO A 28 -18.67 30.08 12.33
N SER A 29 -19.60 30.37 13.23
CA SER A 29 -20.89 29.76 13.49
C SER A 29 -21.94 29.98 12.41
N LEU A 30 -22.90 29.05 12.38
CA LEU A 30 -24.36 29.24 12.20
C LEU A 30 -24.85 30.09 11.02
N SER A 31 -25.52 29.42 10.08
CA SER A 31 -26.83 29.92 9.62
C SER A 31 -27.78 28.75 9.43
N GLN A 32 -28.74 28.65 10.34
CA GLN A 32 -30.00 27.95 10.13
C GLN A 32 -30.73 28.57 8.94
N ARG A 33 -31.37 27.74 8.13
CA ARG A 33 -32.47 28.17 7.26
C ARG A 33 -33.45 26.99 7.09
N GLU A 34 -34.43 26.91 8.00
CA GLU A 34 -35.82 26.62 7.61
C GLU A 34 -36.22 27.74 6.61
N VAL A 35 -37.07 27.57 5.59
CA VAL A 35 -38.47 27.14 5.66
C VAL A 35 -38.99 26.86 4.22
N LEU A 36 -40.12 26.15 4.16
CA LEU A 36 -41.24 26.27 3.19
C LEU A 36 -41.16 25.54 1.84
N ASN A 37 -41.87 24.41 1.83
CA ASN A 37 -42.65 23.89 0.71
C ASN A 37 -43.54 25.00 0.11
N VAL A 38 -43.38 25.28 -1.17
CA VAL A 38 -44.41 25.92 -2.00
C VAL A 38 -44.54 25.15 -3.30
N THR A 39 -45.63 24.40 -3.38
CA THR A 39 -46.20 23.84 -4.60
C THR A 39 -46.58 24.98 -5.53
N THR A 40 -46.01 25.03 -6.74
CA THR A 40 -46.61 25.79 -7.85
C THR A 40 -46.36 25.05 -9.15
N SER A 41 -47.47 24.72 -9.79
CA SER A 41 -47.64 24.06 -11.07
C SER A 41 -47.48 25.04 -12.26
N ASN A 42 -47.24 24.44 -13.43
CA ASN A 42 -47.35 24.97 -14.81
C ASN A 42 -46.07 25.56 -15.46
N PRO A 43 -45.99 25.61 -16.81
CA PRO A 43 -46.28 24.54 -17.77
C PRO A 43 -45.13 24.36 -18.81
N LEU A 44 -45.30 23.34 -19.65
CA LEU A 44 -44.40 22.89 -20.72
C LEU A 44 -43.83 24.00 -21.61
N THR A 45 -42.51 23.94 -21.85
CA THR A 45 -41.86 24.56 -23.01
C THR A 45 -41.09 23.47 -23.78
N PRO A 46 -41.42 23.20 -25.07
CA PRO A 46 -40.75 22.18 -25.86
C PRO A 46 -39.37 22.66 -26.32
N SER A 47 -38.33 21.88 -25.99
CA SER A 47 -36.96 22.11 -26.48
C SER A 47 -36.77 21.49 -27.87
N PRO A 48 -35.95 22.12 -28.74
CA PRO A 48 -35.80 21.73 -30.14
C PRO A 48 -34.97 20.45 -30.30
N THR A 49 -35.45 19.60 -31.19
CA THR A 49 -34.86 18.34 -31.67
C THR A 49 -33.45 18.54 -32.21
N GLN A 50 -32.47 17.90 -31.56
CA GLN A 50 -31.12 17.78 -32.10
C GLN A 50 -31.11 16.79 -33.27
N LYS A 51 -30.76 17.29 -34.46
CA LYS A 51 -30.58 16.52 -35.68
C LYS A 51 -29.44 15.51 -35.51
N ILE A 52 -29.80 14.23 -35.59
CA ILE A 52 -28.88 13.11 -35.77
C ILE A 52 -28.20 13.26 -37.13
N LYS A 53 -26.90 13.56 -37.14
CA LYS A 53 -26.07 13.46 -38.34
C LYS A 53 -25.83 11.98 -38.64
N HIS A 54 -26.49 11.47 -39.68
CA HIS A 54 -26.13 10.20 -40.31
C HIS A 54 -24.69 10.29 -40.83
N GLY A 55 -23.81 9.47 -40.26
CA GLY A 55 -22.46 9.23 -40.78
C GLY A 55 -22.53 8.48 -42.10
N ASN A 56 -21.81 9.00 -43.09
CA ASN A 56 -21.69 8.47 -44.44
C ASN A 56 -21.26 7.00 -44.43
N TYR A 57 -22.05 6.17 -45.12
CA TYR A 57 -21.66 4.85 -45.58
C TYR A 57 -20.49 4.99 -46.55
N VAL A 58 -19.31 4.49 -46.16
CA VAL A 58 -18.18 4.29 -47.06
C VAL A 58 -18.49 3.05 -47.91
N ASN A 59 -18.72 3.29 -49.19
CA ASN A 59 -18.90 2.27 -50.22
C ASN A 59 -17.56 1.54 -50.44
N ILE A 60 -17.44 0.31 -49.94
CA ILE A 60 -16.30 -0.57 -50.18
C ILE A 60 -16.54 -1.28 -51.52
N GLN A 61 -15.87 -0.84 -52.57
CA GLN A 61 -15.75 -1.62 -53.81
C GLN A 61 -14.81 -2.82 -53.58
N PRO A 62 -15.17 -4.03 -54.05
CA PRO A 62 -14.26 -5.16 -54.09
C PRO A 62 -13.39 -5.05 -55.36
N SER A 63 -12.12 -4.68 -55.20
CA SER A 63 -11.13 -4.81 -56.28
C SER A 63 -10.42 -6.16 -56.15
N THR A 64 -10.73 -7.04 -57.09
CA THR A 64 -10.02 -8.28 -57.37
C THR A 64 -8.75 -7.96 -58.15
N THR A 65 -7.59 -8.09 -57.52
CA THR A 65 -6.31 -8.26 -58.24
C THR A 65 -5.44 -9.27 -57.50
N LEU A 66 -5.45 -10.49 -58.03
CA LEU A 66 -4.55 -11.58 -57.68
C LEU A 66 -3.13 -11.19 -58.10
N SER A 67 -2.27 -10.91 -57.13
CA SER A 67 -0.82 -10.95 -57.30
C SER A 67 -0.23 -11.86 -56.23
N ARG A 68 -0.13 -13.13 -56.63
CA ARG A 68 0.46 -14.24 -55.88
C ARG A 68 1.97 -14.09 -55.88
N THR A 69 2.49 -13.36 -54.91
CA THR A 69 3.92 -13.38 -54.58
C THR A 69 4.15 -14.49 -53.57
N HIS A 70 4.89 -15.53 -53.96
CA HIS A 70 5.31 -16.61 -53.08
C HIS A 70 6.23 -16.06 -51.97
N ARG A 71 5.63 -15.74 -50.81
CA ARG A 71 6.36 -15.42 -49.59
C ARG A 71 6.83 -16.74 -48.99
N ILE A 72 8.13 -16.98 -49.03
CA ILE A 72 8.78 -18.07 -48.31
C ILE A 72 8.55 -17.82 -46.82
N THR A 73 7.57 -18.51 -46.25
CA THR A 73 7.33 -18.56 -44.81
C THR A 73 8.47 -19.36 -44.19
N THR A 74 9.52 -18.65 -43.78
CA THR A 74 10.49 -19.20 -42.83
C THR A 74 9.76 -19.38 -41.52
N GLU A 75 9.49 -20.64 -41.18
CA GLU A 75 8.91 -21.06 -39.90
C GLU A 75 9.81 -20.55 -38.76
N THR A 76 9.47 -19.37 -38.25
CA THR A 76 10.09 -18.83 -37.07
C THR A 76 9.43 -19.55 -35.91
N SER A 77 10.09 -20.61 -35.42
CA SER A 77 9.72 -21.33 -34.20
C SER A 77 9.77 -20.36 -33.03
N SER A 78 8.67 -19.65 -32.80
CA SER A 78 8.50 -18.70 -31.71
C SER A 78 8.30 -19.45 -30.40
N SER A 79 9.37 -20.06 -29.90
CA SER A 79 9.39 -20.50 -28.51
C SER A 79 9.40 -19.24 -27.65
N ASN A 80 8.24 -18.87 -27.09
CA ASN A 80 8.03 -17.72 -26.22
C ASN A 80 8.70 -17.92 -24.84
N PHE A 81 9.91 -18.45 -24.79
CA PHE A 81 10.70 -18.45 -23.58
C PHE A 81 11.30 -17.06 -23.41
N PRO A 82 11.06 -16.38 -22.27
CA PRO A 82 11.67 -15.09 -22.02
C PRO A 82 13.19 -15.27 -22.05
N THR A 83 13.85 -14.66 -23.03
CA THR A 83 15.32 -14.64 -23.09
C THR A 83 15.83 -13.94 -21.83
N VAL A 84 16.29 -14.74 -20.87
CA VAL A 84 16.90 -14.22 -19.64
C VAL A 84 18.17 -13.48 -20.06
N SER A 85 18.30 -12.22 -19.63
CA SER A 85 19.51 -11.45 -19.93
C SER A 85 20.72 -12.13 -19.33
N ARG A 86 21.77 -12.27 -20.14
CA ARG A 86 23.06 -12.84 -19.74
C ARG A 86 23.79 -11.99 -18.69
N LEU A 87 23.50 -10.69 -18.65
CA LEU A 87 24.17 -9.75 -17.73
C LEU A 87 23.42 -9.63 -16.40
N HIS A 88 24.12 -9.93 -15.29
CA HIS A 88 23.62 -9.83 -13.92
C HIS A 88 24.32 -8.67 -13.18
N PRO A 89 23.61 -7.60 -12.79
CA PRO A 89 24.18 -6.51 -12.02
C PRO A 89 24.81 -6.96 -10.69
N ARG A 90 26.03 -6.50 -10.45
CA ARG A 90 26.78 -6.74 -9.20
C ARG A 90 26.50 -5.64 -8.18
N GLY A 91 26.30 -6.05 -6.92
CA GLY A 91 26.11 -5.14 -5.79
C GLY A 91 24.66 -4.74 -5.52
N VAL A 92 24.47 -4.04 -4.39
CA VAL A 92 23.15 -3.60 -3.93
C VAL A 92 22.54 -2.57 -4.88
N ARG A 93 21.22 -2.65 -5.08
CA ARG A 93 20.51 -1.70 -5.94
C ARG A 93 20.48 -0.32 -5.29
N ARG A 94 21.20 0.61 -5.89
CA ARG A 94 21.20 2.04 -5.54
C ARG A 94 20.31 2.83 -6.50
N THR A 95 19.60 3.82 -5.96
CA THR A 95 18.76 4.76 -6.73
C THR A 95 19.32 6.16 -6.59
N ALA A 96 19.37 6.90 -7.70
CA ALA A 96 19.77 8.30 -7.69
C ALA A 96 18.67 9.14 -7.04
N LYS A 97 19.06 10.10 -6.20
CA LYS A 97 18.19 11.07 -5.56
C LYS A 97 18.43 12.44 -6.17
N VAL A 98 17.37 13.26 -6.21
CA VAL A 98 17.47 14.67 -6.63
C VAL A 98 18.39 15.40 -5.65
N ASP A 99 19.22 16.30 -6.17
CA ASP A 99 20.21 17.12 -5.45
C ASP A 99 21.38 16.34 -4.81
N GLN A 100 21.48 15.02 -5.03
CA GLN A 100 22.60 14.21 -4.57
C GLN A 100 23.46 13.74 -5.75
N LYS A 101 24.57 14.44 -5.99
CA LYS A 101 25.53 14.09 -7.05
C LYS A 101 26.29 12.81 -6.70
N ASP A 102 26.04 11.74 -7.45
CA ASP A 102 26.77 10.47 -7.31
C ASP A 102 27.07 9.84 -8.68
N GLU A 103 28.23 10.19 -9.24
CA GLU A 103 28.67 9.73 -10.55
C GLU A 103 28.84 8.20 -10.65
N THR A 104 29.01 7.50 -9.52
CA THR A 104 29.10 6.03 -9.50
C THR A 104 27.80 5.37 -9.97
N LEU A 105 26.67 6.07 -9.90
CA LEU A 105 25.37 5.57 -10.38
C LEU A 105 25.24 5.55 -11.90
N LEU A 106 26.13 6.24 -12.61
CA LEU A 106 26.20 6.26 -14.08
C LEU A 106 26.93 5.04 -14.65
N ARG A 107 27.51 4.21 -13.77
CA ARG A 107 28.19 2.96 -14.11
C ARG A 107 27.57 1.80 -13.35
N LEU A 108 27.62 0.61 -13.94
CA LEU A 108 27.14 -0.61 -13.32
C LEU A 108 28.02 -1.78 -13.76
N LEU A 109 28.69 -2.40 -12.80
CA LEU A 109 29.37 -3.67 -13.01
C LEU A 109 28.32 -4.77 -13.10
N CYS A 110 28.39 -5.59 -14.14
CA CYS A 110 27.53 -6.74 -14.36
C CYS A 110 28.41 -7.97 -14.61
N ASP A 111 28.05 -9.11 -14.03
CA ASP A 111 28.67 -10.38 -14.34
C ASP A 111 27.93 -11.01 -15.53
N ASP A 112 28.66 -11.43 -16.55
CA ASP A 112 28.10 -12.13 -17.71
C ASP A 112 28.00 -13.63 -17.42
N THR A 113 26.79 -14.19 -17.43
CA THR A 113 26.56 -15.60 -17.03
C THR A 113 27.19 -16.62 -17.97
N GLU A 114 27.46 -16.27 -19.23
CA GLU A 114 28.06 -17.22 -20.17
C GLU A 114 29.58 -17.24 -20.07
N THR A 115 30.19 -16.07 -19.96
CA THR A 115 31.66 -15.92 -19.96
C THR A 115 32.24 -15.92 -18.56
N GLY A 116 31.44 -15.61 -17.53
CA GLY A 116 31.89 -15.40 -16.16
C GLY A 116 32.67 -14.09 -15.97
N GLU A 117 32.82 -13.28 -17.01
CA GLU A 117 33.59 -12.03 -16.94
C GLU A 117 32.73 -10.86 -16.44
N ALA A 118 33.35 -9.97 -15.66
CA ALA A 118 32.72 -8.74 -15.23
C ALA A 118 32.78 -7.68 -16.36
N LYS A 119 31.62 -7.18 -16.77
CA LYS A 119 31.46 -6.13 -17.78
C LYS A 119 30.89 -4.86 -17.15
N GLU A 120 31.52 -3.72 -17.43
CA GLU A 120 31.04 -2.42 -16.95
C GLU A 120 30.10 -1.76 -17.98
N LEU A 121 28.85 -1.57 -17.60
CA LEU A 121 27.85 -0.86 -18.39
C LEU A 121 27.77 0.61 -17.98
N HIS A 122 27.64 1.48 -18.98
CA HIS A 122 27.62 2.92 -18.81
C HIS A 122 26.29 3.52 -19.26
N PHE A 123 25.81 4.53 -18.53
CA PHE A 123 24.66 5.32 -18.94
C PHE A 123 25.03 6.19 -20.15
N ARG A 124 24.29 6.05 -21.27
CA ARG A 124 24.58 6.72 -22.56
C ARG A 124 23.48 7.68 -23.03
N ASN A 125 22.33 7.75 -22.35
CA ASN A 125 21.19 8.53 -22.85
C ASN A 125 21.41 10.04 -22.76
N ILE A 126 22.28 10.51 -21.85
CA ILE A 126 22.66 11.91 -21.68
C ILE A 126 24.20 11.95 -21.52
N PRO A 127 24.92 12.83 -22.24
CA PRO A 127 26.35 13.05 -22.01
C PRO A 127 26.66 13.35 -20.54
N HIS A 128 27.70 12.76 -19.97
CA HIS A 128 27.96 12.86 -18.51
C HIS A 128 28.18 14.29 -18.03
N SER A 129 28.73 15.15 -18.88
CA SER A 129 28.94 16.58 -18.61
C SER A 129 27.66 17.40 -18.55
N SER A 130 26.56 16.95 -19.18
CA SER A 130 25.29 17.67 -19.21
C SER A 130 24.26 17.12 -18.22
N ILE A 131 24.65 16.17 -17.37
CA ILE A 131 23.78 15.62 -16.33
C ILE A 131 23.68 16.62 -15.18
N ASP A 132 22.59 17.38 -15.18
CA ASP A 132 22.12 18.11 -14.01
C ASP A 132 21.49 17.16 -12.98
N TRP A 133 22.04 17.15 -11.75
CA TRP A 133 21.58 16.32 -10.63
C TRP A 133 20.42 16.92 -9.84
N THR A 134 20.12 18.20 -10.06
CA THR A 134 18.94 18.89 -9.51
C THR A 134 17.70 18.65 -10.37
N ASN A 135 17.88 18.30 -11.65
CA ASN A 135 16.80 18.02 -12.56
C ASN A 135 16.21 16.62 -12.36
N ALA A 136 14.96 16.56 -11.86
CA ALA A 136 14.22 15.31 -11.62
C ALA A 136 14.08 14.43 -12.88
N GLU A 137 14.06 15.01 -14.09
CA GLU A 137 13.96 14.23 -15.32
C GLU A 137 15.24 13.46 -15.64
N HIS A 138 16.41 14.04 -15.39
CA HIS A 138 17.70 13.37 -15.55
C HIS A 138 17.82 12.21 -14.57
N ILE A 139 17.50 12.45 -13.31
CA ILE A 139 17.47 11.42 -12.25
C ILE A 139 16.51 10.28 -12.62
N ARG A 140 15.32 10.60 -13.14
CA ARG A 140 14.35 9.60 -13.62
C ARG A 140 14.93 8.75 -14.77
N LYS A 141 15.62 9.36 -15.74
CA LYS A 141 16.27 8.63 -16.86
C LYS A 141 17.37 7.69 -16.37
N ILE A 142 18.22 8.13 -15.44
CA ILE A 142 19.27 7.29 -14.82
C ILE A 142 18.64 6.11 -14.08
N ASN A 143 17.66 6.38 -13.22
CA ASN A 143 16.96 5.34 -12.47
C ASN A 143 16.25 4.35 -13.40
N ASN A 144 15.61 4.81 -14.47
CA ASN A 144 14.98 3.95 -15.46
C ASN A 144 15.98 3.02 -16.15
N TRP A 145 17.14 3.54 -16.57
CA TRP A 145 18.20 2.71 -17.16
C TRP A 145 18.70 1.63 -16.20
N ARG A 146 19.01 1.98 -14.94
CA ARG A 146 19.39 1.00 -13.92
C ARG A 146 18.29 -0.03 -13.71
N ASN A 147 17.03 0.40 -13.57
CA ASN A 147 15.88 -0.47 -13.37
C ASN A 147 15.69 -1.46 -14.53
N GLN A 148 15.98 -1.06 -15.78
CA GLN A 148 15.95 -1.94 -16.94
C GLN A 148 17.02 -3.03 -16.85
N LEU A 149 18.25 -2.69 -16.43
CA LEU A 149 19.33 -3.68 -16.26
C LEU A 149 18.99 -4.72 -15.20
N TYR A 150 18.55 -4.28 -14.01
CA TYR A 150 18.07 -5.19 -12.96
C TYR A 150 16.84 -5.99 -13.40
N GLY A 151 15.90 -5.36 -14.11
CA GLY A 151 14.69 -6.02 -14.60
C GLY A 151 14.97 -7.11 -15.64
N ARG A 152 15.93 -6.87 -16.54
CA ARG A 152 16.39 -7.83 -17.55
C ARG A 152 17.11 -9.03 -16.92
N ALA A 153 17.89 -8.80 -15.88
CA ALA A 153 18.55 -9.83 -15.10
C ALA A 153 17.58 -10.65 -14.21
N GLY A 154 16.26 -10.38 -14.26
CA GLY A 154 15.29 -11.02 -13.38
C GLY A 154 15.35 -10.56 -11.92
N ILE A 155 16.29 -9.69 -11.55
CA ILE A 155 16.46 -9.11 -10.20
C ILE A 155 15.42 -8.02 -9.98
N LYS A 156 14.17 -8.43 -9.84
CA LYS A 156 13.07 -7.51 -9.52
C LYS A 156 13.14 -7.17 -8.03
N THR A 157 13.56 -5.94 -7.69
CA THR A 157 13.38 -5.38 -6.32
C THR A 157 11.93 -5.04 -6.03
N LYS A 158 11.00 -5.88 -6.48
CA LYS A 158 9.66 -5.86 -5.93
C LYS A 158 9.84 -6.44 -4.54
N SER A 159 9.93 -5.58 -3.54
CA SER A 159 9.52 -5.98 -2.19
C SER A 159 8.05 -6.36 -2.34
N ILE A 160 7.80 -7.64 -2.64
CA ILE A 160 6.46 -8.19 -2.65
C ILE A 160 6.13 -8.26 -1.17
N ALA A 161 5.56 -7.18 -0.65
CA ALA A 161 4.98 -7.21 0.68
C ALA A 161 3.91 -8.30 0.63
N MET A 162 4.17 -9.40 1.33
CA MET A 162 3.28 -10.54 1.38
C MET A 162 1.91 -10.08 1.88
N TRP A 163 0.86 -10.62 1.27
CA TRP A 163 -0.51 -10.42 1.71
C TRP A 163 -0.77 -11.32 2.90
N LEU A 164 -1.24 -10.74 4.00
CA LEU A 164 -1.63 -11.49 5.18
C LEU A 164 -3.07 -12.00 5.03
N PRO A 165 -3.44 -13.11 5.70
CA PRO A 165 -4.81 -13.64 5.65
C PRO A 165 -5.87 -12.61 6.02
N ASP A 166 -5.61 -11.78 7.04
CA ASP A 166 -6.55 -10.73 7.47
C ASP A 166 -6.72 -9.64 6.40
N GLU A 167 -5.68 -9.32 5.63
CA GLU A 167 -5.79 -8.37 4.51
C GLU A 167 -6.65 -8.94 3.38
N GLU A 168 -6.54 -10.24 3.09
CA GLU A 168 -7.40 -10.91 2.11
C GLU A 168 -8.85 -11.00 2.60
N LEU A 169 -9.04 -11.31 3.87
CA LEU A 169 -10.33 -11.36 4.54
C LEU A 169 -11.02 -9.99 4.51
N TRP A 170 -10.27 -8.90 4.63
CA TRP A 170 -10.80 -7.55 4.49
C TRP A 170 -11.36 -7.28 3.10
N LEU A 171 -10.64 -7.70 2.05
CA LEU A 171 -11.13 -7.54 0.67
C LEU A 171 -12.42 -8.31 0.45
N GLU A 172 -12.50 -9.52 0.99
CA GLU A 172 -13.70 -10.34 0.94
C GLU A 172 -14.86 -9.64 1.66
N LEU A 173 -14.66 -9.23 2.92
CA LEU A 173 -15.67 -8.53 3.73
C LEU A 173 -16.15 -7.24 3.07
N TYR A 174 -15.25 -6.47 2.46
CA TYR A 174 -15.60 -5.27 1.68
C TYR A 174 -16.61 -5.59 0.57
N TRP A 175 -16.38 -6.66 -0.20
CA TRP A 175 -17.30 -7.05 -1.26
C TRP A 175 -18.65 -7.49 -0.69
N GLN A 176 -18.66 -8.25 0.40
CA GLN A 176 -19.91 -8.70 1.03
C GLN A 176 -20.76 -7.55 1.54
N LEU A 177 -20.15 -6.61 2.27
CA LEU A 177 -20.85 -5.43 2.77
C LEU A 177 -21.38 -4.57 1.61
N SER A 178 -20.61 -4.43 0.53
CA SER A 178 -21.06 -3.72 -0.67
C SER A 178 -22.24 -4.42 -1.36
N ILE A 179 -22.24 -5.75 -1.42
CA ILE A 179 -23.35 -6.53 -1.98
C ILE A 179 -24.60 -6.36 -1.10
N ALA A 180 -24.45 -6.49 0.22
CA ALA A 180 -25.55 -6.30 1.16
C ALA A 180 -26.17 -4.90 1.02
N GLU A 181 -25.33 -3.86 0.96
CA GLU A 181 -25.79 -2.48 0.77
C GLU A 181 -26.48 -2.27 -0.57
N SER A 182 -25.93 -2.82 -1.67
CA SER A 182 -26.51 -2.68 -3.02
C SER A 182 -27.89 -3.34 -3.20
N ARG A 183 -28.27 -4.22 -2.28
CA ARG A 183 -29.60 -4.84 -2.24
C ARG A 183 -30.62 -3.92 -1.57
N LEU A 184 -30.19 -3.09 -0.63
CA LEU A 184 -31.02 -2.13 0.08
C LEU A 184 -31.15 -0.82 -0.71
N HIS A 185 -30.03 -0.34 -1.25
CA HIS A 185 -29.94 0.96 -1.92
C HIS A 185 -29.28 0.81 -3.30
N GLY A 186 -29.55 1.75 -4.21
CA GLY A 186 -28.74 1.91 -5.40
C GLY A 186 -27.33 2.34 -5.00
N LEU A 187 -26.30 1.74 -5.59
CA LEU A 187 -24.90 1.96 -5.21
C LEU A 187 -24.03 2.13 -6.45
N LEU A 188 -23.17 3.14 -6.43
CA LEU A 188 -22.11 3.31 -7.43
C LEU A 188 -20.79 2.74 -6.91
N VAL A 189 -20.21 1.81 -7.65
CA VAL A 189 -18.98 1.13 -7.25
C VAL A 189 -17.82 2.14 -7.17
N PRO A 190 -17.17 2.29 -6.00
CA PRO A 190 -16.10 3.26 -5.82
C PRO A 190 -14.87 2.94 -6.69
N ARG A 191 -14.07 3.97 -6.96
CA ARG A 191 -12.76 3.79 -7.61
C ARG A 191 -11.81 3.04 -6.67
N SER A 192 -10.89 2.25 -7.23
CA SER A 192 -9.92 1.46 -6.45
C SER A 192 -9.04 2.29 -5.51
N SER A 193 -8.82 3.58 -5.82
CA SER A 193 -8.10 4.49 -4.93
C SER A 193 -8.84 4.73 -3.62
N VAL A 194 -10.16 4.88 -3.65
CA VAL A 194 -10.96 5.14 -2.44
C VAL A 194 -11.02 3.88 -1.57
N ILE A 195 -11.15 2.70 -2.19
CA ILE A 195 -11.10 1.42 -1.48
C ILE A 195 -9.72 1.22 -0.84
N LEU A 196 -8.65 1.60 -1.55
CA LEU A 196 -7.28 1.54 -1.01
C LEU A 196 -7.10 2.45 0.20
N ASP A 197 -7.68 3.65 0.20
CA ASP A 197 -7.57 4.57 1.32
C ASP A 197 -8.22 3.98 2.58
N ALA A 198 -9.43 3.40 2.46
CA ALA A 198 -10.10 2.70 3.55
C ALA A 198 -9.33 1.44 4.02
N PHE A 199 -8.74 0.70 3.10
CA PHE A 199 -7.87 -0.44 3.41
C PHE A 199 -6.64 0.02 4.22
N ASN A 200 -5.99 1.09 3.78
CA ASN A 200 -4.82 1.62 4.46
C ASN A 200 -5.19 2.21 5.83
N GLU A 201 -6.34 2.87 5.98
CA GLU A 201 -6.85 3.33 7.28
C GLU A 201 -6.99 2.16 8.28
N THR A 202 -7.41 0.99 7.78
CA THR A 202 -7.59 -0.20 8.63
C THR A 202 -6.25 -0.79 9.08
N PHE A 203 -5.23 -0.84 8.21
CA PHE A 203 -4.02 -1.62 8.48
C PHE A 203 -2.75 -0.81 8.76
N VAL A 204 -2.60 0.40 8.22
CA VAL A 204 -1.34 1.15 8.30
C VAL A 204 -0.99 1.48 9.75
N GLY A 205 0.25 1.21 10.12
CA GLY A 205 0.77 1.40 11.48
C GLY A 205 0.35 0.31 12.48
N ARG A 206 -0.60 -0.57 12.12
CA ARG A 206 -1.02 -1.68 12.99
C ARG A 206 -0.07 -2.87 12.87
N VAL A 207 0.08 -3.58 13.98
CA VAL A 207 0.78 -4.87 14.06
C VAL A 207 -0.26 -5.98 13.92
N ILE A 208 -0.06 -6.89 12.97
CA ILE A 208 -0.96 -8.00 12.67
C ILE A 208 -0.21 -9.30 12.89
N LYS A 209 -0.89 -10.34 13.34
CA LYS A 209 -0.29 -11.66 13.50
C LYS A 209 -0.19 -12.38 12.17
N ASP A 210 0.94 -13.04 11.93
CA ASP A 210 1.11 -13.92 10.79
C ASP A 210 0.34 -15.25 10.98
N VAL A 211 0.40 -16.12 9.97
CA VAL A 211 -0.22 -17.46 10.00
C VAL A 211 0.33 -18.33 11.16
N HIS A 212 1.52 -18.03 11.65
CA HIS A 212 2.18 -18.73 12.75
C HIS A 212 1.94 -18.08 14.12
N GLY A 213 1.15 -16.99 14.16
CA GLY A 213 0.85 -16.24 15.38
C GLY A 213 1.92 -15.24 15.80
N ASN A 214 2.98 -15.03 15.01
CA ASN A 214 4.03 -14.05 15.30
C ASN A 214 3.58 -12.64 14.90
N ASP A 215 3.98 -11.66 15.70
CA ASP A 215 3.72 -10.25 15.41
C ASP A 215 4.55 -9.79 14.21
N THR A 216 3.88 -9.25 13.20
CA THR A 216 4.55 -8.68 12.02
C THR A 216 5.00 -7.24 12.28
N ALA A 217 6.00 -6.77 11.54
CA ALA A 217 6.36 -5.35 11.57
C ALA A 217 5.14 -4.46 11.25
N PRO A 218 5.03 -3.25 11.85
CA PRO A 218 3.93 -2.34 11.58
C PRO A 218 3.69 -2.16 10.08
N ARG A 219 2.44 -2.35 9.65
CA ARG A 219 2.13 -2.40 8.22
C ARG A 219 2.37 -1.04 7.57
N GLN A 220 3.04 -1.09 6.43
CA GLN A 220 3.25 0.07 5.56
C GLN A 220 2.05 0.24 4.62
N ALA A 221 1.80 1.48 4.21
CA ALA A 221 0.75 1.78 3.23
C ALA A 221 0.97 1.01 1.93
N ARG A 222 -0.09 0.33 1.47
CA ARG A 222 -0.04 -0.42 0.22
C ARG A 222 -0.01 0.56 -0.96
N ARG A 223 0.80 0.23 -1.98
CA ARG A 223 0.84 0.99 -3.24
C ARG A 223 -0.36 0.60 -4.11
N HIS A 224 -0.96 1.59 -4.77
CA HIS A 224 -2.11 1.42 -5.64
C HIS A 224 -1.99 0.25 -6.62
N ASN A 225 -0.89 0.15 -7.36
CA ASN A 225 -0.71 -0.93 -8.35
C ASN A 225 -0.73 -2.34 -7.74
N ALA A 226 -0.15 -2.53 -6.55
CA ALA A 226 -0.16 -3.82 -5.88
C ALA A 226 -1.55 -4.16 -5.32
N PHE A 227 -2.24 -3.14 -4.80
CA PHE A 227 -3.60 -3.26 -4.30
C PHE A 227 -4.59 -3.59 -5.42
N THR A 228 -4.66 -2.77 -6.48
CA THR A 228 -5.56 -3.01 -7.62
C THR A 228 -5.31 -4.37 -8.27
N ALA A 229 -4.04 -4.79 -8.39
CA ALA A 229 -3.71 -6.12 -8.90
C ALA A 229 -4.23 -7.25 -8.01
N LYS A 230 -4.25 -7.08 -6.67
CA LYS A 230 -4.81 -8.06 -5.74
C LYS A 230 -6.34 -8.02 -5.73
N LEU A 231 -6.93 -6.84 -5.62
CA LEU A 231 -8.38 -6.59 -5.63
C LEU A 231 -9.05 -7.22 -6.85
N ASN A 232 -8.42 -7.14 -8.03
CA ASN A 232 -8.97 -7.74 -9.26
C ASN A 232 -8.83 -9.27 -9.34
N ARG A 233 -7.91 -9.86 -8.58
CA ARG A 233 -7.66 -11.32 -8.58
C ARG A 233 -8.42 -12.05 -7.49
N VAL A 234 -8.60 -11.41 -6.34
CA VAL A 234 -9.28 -11.97 -5.17
C VAL A 234 -10.78 -11.75 -5.31
N CYS A 235 -11.58 -12.74 -4.90
CA CYS A 235 -13.05 -12.64 -4.86
C CYS A 235 -13.69 -12.23 -6.20
N SER A 236 -13.19 -12.76 -7.33
CA SER A 236 -13.71 -12.46 -8.67
C SER A 236 -15.23 -12.69 -8.78
N HIS A 237 -15.72 -13.76 -8.15
CA HIS A 237 -17.14 -14.10 -8.08
C HIS A 237 -17.96 -13.08 -7.29
N LEU A 238 -17.45 -12.54 -6.17
CA LEU A 238 -18.15 -11.50 -5.41
C LEU A 238 -18.22 -10.19 -6.20
N ARG A 239 -17.14 -9.84 -6.91
CA ARG A 239 -17.13 -8.66 -7.78
C ARG A 239 -18.17 -8.76 -8.88
N GLU A 240 -18.30 -9.92 -9.51
CA GLU A 240 -19.33 -10.19 -10.52
C GLU A 240 -20.74 -10.11 -9.91
N ARG A 241 -20.95 -10.68 -8.73
CA ARG A 241 -22.21 -10.60 -7.99
C ARG A 241 -22.57 -9.17 -7.63
N LEU A 242 -21.62 -8.34 -7.18
CA LEU A 242 -21.86 -6.92 -6.94
C LEU A 242 -22.24 -6.20 -8.23
N HIS A 243 -21.55 -6.49 -9.33
CA HIS A 243 -21.89 -5.91 -10.64
C HIS A 243 -23.33 -6.25 -11.03
N GLN A 244 -23.77 -7.50 -10.85
CA GLN A 244 -25.16 -7.89 -11.08
C GLN A 244 -26.14 -7.15 -10.16
N CYS A 245 -25.81 -6.96 -8.87
CA CYS A 245 -26.67 -6.26 -7.93
C CYS A 245 -26.76 -4.75 -8.17
N THR A 246 -25.74 -4.15 -8.80
CA THR A 246 -25.65 -2.71 -9.10
C THR A 246 -26.06 -2.36 -10.53
N PHE A 247 -26.16 -3.34 -11.43
CA PHE A 247 -26.51 -3.10 -12.83
C PHE A 247 -27.86 -2.40 -12.97
N GLY A 248 -27.88 -1.28 -13.70
CA GLY A 248 -29.09 -0.47 -13.93
C GLY A 248 -29.56 0.37 -12.75
N LYS A 249 -28.88 0.30 -11.59
CA LYS A 249 -29.19 1.14 -10.44
C LYS A 249 -28.27 2.36 -10.40
N SER A 250 -28.84 3.54 -10.19
CA SER A 250 -28.09 4.74 -9.81
C SER A 250 -28.10 4.89 -8.29
N GLY A 251 -27.02 5.41 -7.72
CA GLY A 251 -26.99 5.78 -6.32
C GLY A 251 -25.64 6.31 -5.89
N ASP A 252 -25.46 6.43 -4.58
CA ASP A 252 -24.29 7.06 -4.00
C ASP A 252 -23.08 6.12 -3.96
N VAL A 253 -21.89 6.72 -3.84
CA VAL A 253 -20.65 5.98 -3.64
C VAL A 253 -20.61 5.48 -2.20
N PHE A 254 -20.60 4.18 -2.03
CA PHE A 254 -20.51 3.54 -0.72
C PHE A 254 -19.14 2.90 -0.53
N VAL A 255 -18.53 3.20 0.62
CA VAL A 255 -17.28 2.56 1.08
C VAL A 255 -17.47 2.20 2.55
N PRO A 256 -17.57 0.90 2.89
CA PRO A 256 -17.79 0.50 4.26
C PRO A 256 -16.55 0.81 5.12
N LYS A 257 -16.78 1.35 6.32
CA LYS A 257 -15.73 1.50 7.33
C LYS A 257 -15.57 0.18 8.08
N ILE A 258 -14.52 -0.57 7.73
CA ILE A 258 -14.25 -1.89 8.30
C ILE A 258 -13.19 -1.77 9.40
N THR A 259 -13.50 -2.24 10.62
CA THR A 259 -12.54 -2.28 11.73
C THR A 259 -11.91 -3.67 11.86
N LEU A 260 -10.80 -3.79 12.62
CA LEU A 260 -10.21 -5.10 12.93
C LEU A 260 -11.17 -5.99 13.72
N GLY A 261 -11.98 -5.41 14.61
CA GLY A 261 -13.00 -6.15 15.35
C GLY A 261 -14.04 -6.80 14.42
N MET A 262 -14.46 -6.10 13.37
CA MET A 262 -15.34 -6.69 12.34
C MET A 262 -14.66 -7.81 11.57
N LEU A 263 -13.37 -7.67 11.26
CA LEU A 263 -12.60 -8.72 10.57
C LEU A 263 -12.49 -9.99 11.41
N HIS A 264 -12.17 -9.88 12.69
CA HIS A 264 -12.10 -11.03 13.58
C HIS A 264 -13.47 -11.71 13.72
N ALA A 265 -14.54 -10.93 13.92
CA ALA A 265 -15.89 -11.48 13.96
C ALA A 265 -16.25 -12.22 12.67
N TYR A 266 -15.90 -11.66 11.51
CA TYR A 266 -16.12 -12.29 10.20
C TYR A 266 -15.26 -13.56 10.02
N ARG A 267 -14.02 -13.57 10.53
CA ARG A 267 -13.15 -14.75 10.52
C ARG A 267 -13.75 -15.89 11.35
N ASP A 268 -14.14 -15.59 12.59
CA ASP A 268 -14.69 -16.55 13.53
C ASP A 268 -15.99 -17.15 12.98
N MET A 269 -16.84 -16.30 12.39
CA MET A 269 -18.02 -16.72 11.65
C MET A 269 -17.68 -17.68 10.49
N LYS A 270 -16.68 -17.36 9.65
CA LYS A 270 -16.28 -18.27 8.56
C LYS A 270 -15.74 -19.61 9.06
N MET A 271 -15.12 -19.64 10.25
CA MET A 271 -14.69 -20.88 10.88
C MET A 271 -15.90 -21.72 11.32
N GLU A 272 -16.87 -21.10 12.01
CA GLU A 272 -18.12 -21.77 12.43
C GLU A 272 -18.89 -22.34 11.23
N MET A 273 -18.99 -21.59 10.12
CA MET A 273 -19.65 -22.07 8.91
C MET A 273 -18.94 -23.28 8.29
N ARG A 274 -17.61 -23.28 8.33
CA ARG A 274 -16.81 -24.42 7.86
C ARG A 274 -17.03 -25.66 8.74
N GLU A 275 -17.17 -25.48 10.06
CA GLU A 275 -17.50 -26.57 10.99
C GLU A 275 -18.90 -27.15 10.72
N MET A 276 -19.85 -26.31 10.27
CA MET A 276 -21.16 -26.75 9.79
C MET A 276 -21.14 -27.39 8.39
N GLY A 277 -19.97 -27.48 7.74
CA GLY A 277 -19.82 -28.06 6.39
C GLY A 277 -20.11 -27.09 5.25
N ILE A 278 -20.28 -25.79 5.53
CA ILE A 278 -20.55 -24.75 4.54
C ILE A 278 -19.22 -24.13 4.10
N VAL A 279 -18.71 -24.58 2.95
CA VAL A 279 -17.35 -24.21 2.48
C VAL A 279 -17.36 -22.99 1.56
N GLU A 280 -18.42 -22.81 0.76
CA GLU A 280 -18.52 -21.73 -0.22
C GLU A 280 -19.84 -20.97 -0.10
N GLU A 281 -19.76 -19.65 -0.22
CA GLU A 281 -20.96 -18.83 -0.35
C GLU A 281 -21.48 -18.90 -1.78
N SER A 282 -22.49 -19.74 -2.00
CA SER A 282 -23.23 -19.76 -3.26
C SER A 282 -24.42 -18.79 -3.18
N ALA A 283 -24.67 -18.05 -4.27
CA ALA A 283 -25.90 -17.27 -4.44
C ALA A 283 -27.18 -18.14 -4.36
N TYR A 284 -27.00 -19.46 -4.50
CA TYR A 284 -28.00 -20.51 -4.41
C TYR A 284 -27.72 -21.48 -3.25
N SER A 285 -26.88 -21.11 -2.27
CA SER A 285 -26.66 -22.00 -1.13
C SER A 285 -27.94 -22.07 -0.30
N ASP A 286 -28.31 -23.27 0.13
CA ASP A 286 -29.43 -23.51 1.05
C ASP A 286 -29.31 -22.75 2.39
N HIS A 287 -28.16 -22.13 2.65
CA HIS A 287 -27.82 -21.42 3.88
C HIS A 287 -27.77 -19.89 3.74
N LEU A 288 -28.43 -19.31 2.72
CA LEU A 288 -28.47 -17.84 2.52
C LEU A 288 -29.03 -17.09 3.75
N GLU A 289 -29.99 -17.67 4.45
CA GLU A 289 -30.56 -17.09 5.67
C GLU A 289 -29.53 -16.99 6.80
N HIS A 290 -28.63 -17.97 6.92
CA HIS A 290 -27.54 -17.93 7.89
C HIS A 290 -26.60 -16.77 7.61
N TRP A 291 -26.20 -16.58 6.34
CA TRP A 291 -25.40 -15.43 5.93
C TRP A 291 -26.09 -14.10 6.26
N CYS A 292 -27.37 -13.96 5.91
CA CYS A 292 -28.12 -12.72 6.17
C CYS A 292 -28.25 -12.41 7.67
N ARG A 293 -28.59 -13.42 8.49
CA ARG A 293 -28.66 -13.30 9.95
C ARG A 293 -27.31 -12.93 10.54
N LEU A 294 -26.23 -13.50 10.03
CA LEU A 294 -24.89 -13.22 10.51
C LEU A 294 -24.42 -11.80 10.17
N PHE A 295 -24.66 -11.30 8.96
CA PHE A 295 -24.36 -9.90 8.62
C PHE A 295 -25.13 -8.90 9.49
N SER A 296 -26.35 -9.25 9.94
CA SER A 296 -27.12 -8.43 10.86
C SER A 296 -26.51 -8.35 12.28
N ASN A 297 -25.66 -9.32 12.65
CA ASN A 297 -24.98 -9.39 13.94
C ASN A 297 -23.57 -8.80 13.91
N LEU A 298 -23.06 -8.38 12.75
CA LEU A 298 -21.77 -7.70 12.70
C LEU A 298 -21.84 -6.45 13.60
N PRO A 299 -20.79 -6.21 14.42
CA PRO A 299 -20.82 -5.10 15.35
C PRO A 299 -21.01 -3.80 14.57
N LYS A 300 -22.15 -3.14 14.84
CA LYS A 300 -22.44 -1.82 14.29
C LYS A 300 -21.34 -0.85 14.70
N LEU A 301 -20.99 0.07 13.82
CA LEU A 301 -19.91 1.03 14.02
C LEU A 301 -20.03 1.77 15.37
N GLU A 302 -21.26 2.09 15.79
CA GLU A 302 -21.58 2.75 17.05
C GLU A 302 -21.19 1.95 18.31
N ASN A 303 -21.15 0.62 18.22
CA ASN A 303 -20.79 -0.27 19.33
C ASN A 303 -19.29 -0.50 19.42
N LEU A 304 -18.56 -0.38 18.31
CA LEU A 304 -17.11 -0.58 18.25
C LEU A 304 -16.33 0.59 18.84
N ASP A 305 -16.78 1.83 18.61
CA ASP A 305 -16.13 3.01 19.19
C ASP A 305 -16.04 2.95 20.72
N LYS A 306 -17.00 2.31 21.38
CA LYS A 306 -16.96 2.11 22.84
C LYS A 306 -15.94 1.04 23.24
N ARG A 307 -15.83 -0.04 22.47
CA ARG A 307 -14.96 -1.18 22.77
C ARG A 307 -13.50 -0.90 22.40
N GLU A 308 -13.21 -0.33 21.23
CA GLU A 308 -11.84 0.04 20.84
C GLU A 308 -11.28 1.17 21.72
N ARG A 309 -12.10 2.15 22.14
CA ARG A 309 -11.67 3.13 23.16
C ARG A 309 -11.34 2.47 24.50
N SER A 310 -12.08 1.44 24.90
CA SER A 310 -11.78 0.70 26.13
C SER A 310 -10.49 -0.12 26.02
N PHE A 311 -10.22 -0.77 24.89
CA PHE A 311 -8.97 -1.49 24.67
C PHE A 311 -7.77 -0.54 24.58
N SER A 312 -7.90 0.59 23.86
CA SER A 312 -6.86 1.61 23.83
C SER A 312 -6.56 2.20 25.21
N ALA A 313 -7.58 2.41 26.06
CA ALA A 313 -7.38 2.90 27.41
C ALA A 313 -6.68 1.86 28.29
N ILE A 314 -7.09 0.58 28.22
CA ILE A 314 -6.48 -0.51 29.01
C ILE A 314 -5.06 -0.80 28.52
N GLU A 315 -4.81 -0.78 27.21
CA GLU A 315 -3.47 -0.95 26.64
C GLU A 315 -2.56 0.23 27.00
N TYR A 316 -3.09 1.45 27.01
CA TYR A 316 -2.35 2.64 27.47
C TYR A 316 -2.04 2.56 28.97
N ASP A 317 -2.99 2.11 29.80
CA ASP A 317 -2.80 1.94 31.24
C ASP A 317 -1.81 0.82 31.55
N ALA A 318 -1.88 -0.30 30.81
CA ALA A 318 -0.93 -1.40 30.92
C ALA A 318 0.49 -0.99 30.44
N ALA A 319 0.60 -0.22 29.35
CA ALA A 319 1.87 0.32 28.90
C ALA A 319 2.46 1.31 29.89
N THR A 320 1.62 2.14 30.52
CA THR A 320 2.03 3.09 31.57
C THR A 320 2.49 2.34 32.82
N ALA A 321 1.76 1.30 33.25
CA ALA A 321 2.16 0.45 34.37
C ALA A 321 3.48 -0.30 34.12
N LEU A 322 3.72 -0.75 32.88
CA LEU A 322 4.99 -1.37 32.50
C LEU A 322 6.15 -0.35 32.47
N LEU A 323 5.89 0.89 32.06
CA LEU A 323 6.86 1.99 32.13
C LEU A 323 7.18 2.39 33.58
N ASP A 324 6.19 2.39 34.47
CA ASP A 324 6.38 2.64 35.90
C ASP A 324 7.14 1.50 36.60
N LEU A 325 6.92 0.24 36.20
CA LEU A 325 7.70 -0.90 36.67
C LEU A 325 9.14 -0.91 36.14
N ALA A 326 9.35 -0.43 34.92
CA ALA A 326 10.67 -0.36 34.30
C ALA A 326 11.56 0.76 34.88
N ASN A 327 10.94 1.76 35.50
CA ASN A 327 11.63 2.82 36.24
C ASN A 327 11.58 2.48 37.74
N PRO A 328 12.57 1.75 38.28
CA PRO A 328 12.61 1.54 39.72
C PRO A 328 12.58 2.90 40.41
N PRO A 329 11.83 3.07 41.51
CA PRO A 329 11.79 4.33 42.23
C PRO A 329 13.24 4.71 42.53
N VAL A 330 13.66 5.84 41.97
CA VAL A 330 14.99 6.40 42.21
C VAL A 330 15.05 6.63 43.71
N ASP A 331 15.70 5.70 44.41
CA ASP A 331 15.85 5.72 45.85
C ASP A 331 16.52 7.04 46.21
N ALA A 332 15.74 8.00 46.70
CA ALA A 332 16.17 9.35 47.06
C ALA A 332 16.97 9.35 48.37
N ARG A 333 17.78 8.31 48.60
CA ARG A 333 18.70 8.16 49.72
C ARG A 333 20.07 7.73 49.20
N ARG A 334 20.74 8.61 48.45
CA ARG A 334 22.20 8.65 48.49
C ARG A 334 22.61 9.49 49.70
N PRO A 335 23.14 8.89 50.78
CA PRO A 335 23.87 9.67 51.78
C PRO A 335 25.07 10.32 51.08
N ALA A 336 25.27 11.61 51.33
CA ALA A 336 26.35 12.40 50.79
C ALA A 336 27.70 11.70 51.06
N THR A 337 28.40 11.32 50.00
CA THR A 337 29.79 10.88 50.08
C THR A 337 30.64 12.08 50.52
N PRO A 338 31.44 11.96 51.58
CA PRO A 338 32.36 13.03 51.98
C PRO A 338 33.43 13.20 50.90
N VAL A 339 33.61 14.45 50.48
CA VAL A 339 34.62 14.88 49.51
C VAL A 339 36.00 14.64 50.10
N PRO A 340 36.90 13.87 49.45
CA PRO A 340 38.27 13.76 49.89
C PRO A 340 39.01 15.06 49.56
N GLU A 341 39.40 15.75 50.61
CA GLU A 341 40.39 16.83 50.63
C GLU A 341 41.74 16.22 50.21
N LEU A 342 42.22 16.56 49.02
CA LEU A 342 43.56 16.19 48.57
C LEU A 342 44.41 17.43 48.36
N ASP A 343 45.21 17.65 49.40
CA ASP A 343 46.49 18.33 49.53
C ASP A 343 47.16 18.85 48.26
N VAL A 344 47.40 20.17 48.30
CA VAL A 344 48.30 20.91 47.43
C VAL A 344 49.68 20.92 48.09
N THR A 345 50.48 19.91 47.77
CA THR A 345 51.94 19.89 48.02
C THR A 345 52.51 18.87 47.05
N SER A 346 53.59 19.03 46.31
CA SER A 346 54.57 20.09 46.08
C SER A 346 55.69 19.40 45.28
N LEU A 347 56.59 20.17 44.67
CA LEU A 347 57.94 19.75 44.27
C LEU A 347 58.06 18.79 43.06
N ILE A 348 59.10 18.78 42.23
CA ILE A 348 60.22 19.67 41.86
C ILE A 348 60.93 18.89 40.72
N ALA A 349 61.55 19.62 39.79
CA ALA A 349 62.69 19.23 38.93
C ALA A 349 62.54 18.23 37.76
N SER A 350 63.06 18.73 36.64
CA SER A 350 63.55 18.18 35.36
C SER A 350 64.63 17.07 35.52
N PRO A 351 65.45 16.68 34.51
CA PRO A 351 65.40 16.85 33.04
C PRO A 351 65.68 15.56 32.22
N ASN A 352 65.29 15.54 30.94
CA ASN A 352 66.17 15.36 29.75
C ASN A 352 65.33 15.21 28.47
#